data_AF-A0A1F8S012-F1
#
_entry.id   AF-A0A1F8S012-F1
#
_cell.length_a   1.000
_cell.length_b   1.000
_cell.length_c   1.000
_cell.angle_alpha   90.00
_cell.angle_beta   90.00
_cell.angle_gamma   90.00
#
_symmetry.space_group_name_H-M   'P 1'
#
loop_
_entity.id
_entity.type
_entity.pdbx_description
1 polymer ?
#
loop_
_entity_poly.entity_id
_entity_poly.type
_entity_poly.pdbx_seq_one_letter_code
_entity_poly.pdbx_strand_id
1 'polypeptide(L)'
;MKKIPRFKSREEEAHFWDTHSPLDYGEWKEVKRFKVAKPLTHTLAVRLDAKTIGQLGALGRKKGVGASTLARMWLLERLEQEK
;
A
#
# COMPACT_ATOMS: atom_id res chain seq x y z
N MET A 1 4.89 -33.20 -0.89
CA MET A 1 5.15 -32.27 0.24
C MET A 1 4.90 -33.00 1.55
N LYS A 2 5.68 -32.72 2.59
CA LYS A 2 5.53 -33.38 3.89
C LYS A 2 4.36 -32.78 4.65
N LYS A 3 3.69 -33.59 5.47
CA LYS A 3 2.66 -33.09 6.39
C LYS A 3 3.33 -32.37 7.56
N ILE A 4 2.74 -31.25 8.00
CA ILE A 4 3.20 -30.55 9.20
C ILE A 4 2.97 -31.48 10.40
N PRO A 5 4.01 -31.79 11.20
CA PRO A 5 3.87 -32.64 12.38
C PRO A 5 2.99 -31.97 13.45
N ARG A 6 2.41 -32.78 14.34
CA ARG A 6 1.67 -32.25 15.49
C ARG A 6 2.64 -32.03 16.64
N PHE A 7 2.79 -30.78 17.07
CA PHE A 7 3.67 -30.42 18.18
C PHE A 7 2.92 -30.49 19.52
N LYS A 8 3.63 -30.90 20.56
CA LYS A 8 3.11 -30.98 21.93
C LYS A 8 3.28 -29.67 22.70
N SER A 9 4.24 -28.83 22.30
CA SER A 9 4.53 -27.52 22.90
C SER A 9 4.99 -26.52 21.84
N ARG A 10 4.88 -25.22 22.15
CA ARG A 10 5.39 -24.14 21.28
C ARG A 10 6.92 -24.14 21.16
N GLU A 11 7.63 -24.57 22.21
CA GLU A 11 9.10 -24.69 22.17
C GLU A 11 9.55 -25.79 21.19
N GLU A 12 8.82 -26.91 21.15
CA GLU A 12 9.07 -28.00 20.20
C GLU A 12 8.83 -27.56 18.75
N GLU A 13 7.78 -26.77 18.53
CA GLU A 13 7.48 -26.16 17.24
C GLU A 13 8.58 -25.18 16.80
N ALA A 14 9.06 -24.32 17.71
CA ALA A 14 10.12 -23.36 17.41
C ALA A 14 11.43 -24.06 17.00
N HIS A 15 11.89 -25.03 17.79
CA HIS A 15 13.10 -25.81 17.49
C HIS A 15 12.98 -26.57 16.16
N PHE A 16 11.78 -27.06 15.83
CA PHE A 16 11.54 -27.72 14.56
C PHE A 16 11.72 -26.75 13.38
N TRP A 17 11.16 -25.54 13.45
CA TRP A 17 11.26 -24.54 12.38
C TRP A 17 12.61 -23.84 12.28
N ASP A 18 13.43 -23.87 13.34
CA ASP A 18 14.83 -23.41 13.27
C ASP A 18 15.69 -24.28 12.33
N THR A 19 15.29 -25.54 12.13
CA THR A 19 16.07 -26.53 11.37
C THR A 19 15.40 -27.00 10.08
N HIS A 20 14.12 -26.68 9.88
CA HIS A 20 13.34 -27.13 8.74
C HIS A 20 12.77 -25.94 7.95
N SER A 21 12.91 -25.98 6.63
CA SER A 21 12.30 -24.95 5.77
C SER A 21 10.78 -25.11 5.74
N PRO A 22 10.01 -24.02 5.92
CA PRO A 22 8.55 -24.02 5.74
C PRO A 22 8.11 -24.53 4.37
N LEU A 23 8.93 -24.33 3.33
CA LEU A 23 8.59 -24.69 1.95
C LEU A 23 8.50 -26.20 1.71
N ASP A 24 9.13 -27.02 2.56
CA ASP A 24 9.11 -28.47 2.45
C ASP A 24 7.83 -29.12 3.04
N TYR A 25 7.04 -28.34 3.78
CA TYR A 25 5.89 -28.79 4.55
C TYR A 25 4.60 -28.04 4.15
N GLY A 26 3.48 -28.77 4.03
CA GLY A 26 2.17 -28.19 3.66
C GLY A 26 1.78 -28.40 2.19
N GLU A 27 0.50 -28.16 1.86
CA GLU A 27 -0.01 -28.27 0.49
C GLU A 27 0.07 -26.90 -0.21
N TRP A 28 1.25 -26.56 -0.70
CA TRP A 28 1.43 -25.35 -1.50
C TRP A 28 0.72 -25.53 -2.84
N LYS A 29 -0.36 -24.78 -3.05
CA LYS A 29 -1.03 -24.71 -4.35
C LYS A 29 -0.50 -23.52 -5.11
N GLU A 30 -0.08 -23.76 -6.35
CA GLU A 30 0.29 -22.70 -7.27
C GLU A 30 -0.91 -21.77 -7.49
N VAL A 31 -0.74 -20.49 -7.14
CA VAL A 31 -1.78 -19.49 -7.31
C VAL A 31 -1.87 -19.13 -8.79
N LYS A 32 -2.76 -19.82 -9.53
CA LYS A 32 -2.94 -19.63 -10.99
C LYS A 32 -3.31 -18.20 -11.40
N ARG A 33 -3.87 -17.38 -10.49
CA ARG A 33 -4.23 -15.98 -10.73
C ARG A 33 -4.20 -15.19 -9.43
N PHE A 34 -3.12 -14.43 -9.24
CA PHE A 34 -3.09 -13.37 -8.24
C PHE A 34 -3.78 -12.13 -8.82
N LYS A 35 -4.99 -11.81 -8.35
CA LYS A 35 -5.62 -10.52 -8.69
C LYS A 35 -4.97 -9.45 -7.83
N VAL A 36 -3.98 -8.74 -8.39
CA VAL A 36 -3.54 -7.48 -7.81
C VAL A 36 -4.76 -6.55 -7.82
N ALA A 37 -5.16 -6.04 -6.66
CA ALA A 37 -6.23 -5.05 -6.59
C ALA A 37 -5.87 -3.90 -7.54
N LYS A 38 -6.84 -3.42 -8.33
CA LYS A 38 -6.62 -2.23 -9.16
C LYS A 38 -6.06 -1.12 -8.26
N PRO A 39 -5.10 -0.31 -8.74
CA PRO A 39 -4.55 0.77 -7.93
C PRO A 39 -5.71 1.59 -7.36
N LEU A 40 -5.77 1.70 -6.02
CA LEU A 40 -6.83 2.42 -5.31
C LEU A 40 -6.82 3.93 -5.64
N THR A 41 -5.79 4.40 -6.34
CA THR A 41 -5.58 5.80 -6.69
C THR A 41 -5.63 6.00 -8.20
N HIS A 42 -6.55 6.86 -8.65
CA HIS A 42 -6.61 7.34 -10.03
C HIS A 42 -5.92 8.71 -10.12
N THR A 43 -5.17 8.95 -11.20
CA THR A 43 -4.52 10.25 -11.43
C THR A 43 -5.40 11.10 -12.34
N LEU A 44 -5.74 12.30 -11.87
CA LEU A 44 -6.43 13.31 -12.66
C LEU A 44 -5.39 14.30 -13.22
N ALA A 45 -5.26 14.38 -14.55
CA ALA A 45 -4.41 15.37 -15.20
C ALA A 45 -5.18 16.70 -15.36
N VAL A 46 -4.72 17.75 -14.67
CA VAL A 46 -5.30 19.10 -14.75
C VAL A 46 -4.26 20.03 -15.38
N ARG A 47 -4.67 20.80 -16.41
CA ARG A 47 -3.83 21.83 -17.01
C ARG A 47 -3.89 23.10 -16.16
N LEU A 48 -2.72 23.57 -15.73
CA LEU A 48 -2.55 24.80 -14.97
C LEU A 48 -1.40 25.59 -15.60
N ASP A 49 -1.47 26.92 -15.54
CA ASP A 49 -0.38 27.77 -15.98
C ASP A 49 0.80 27.74 -14.97
N ALA A 50 1.98 28.17 -15.43
CA ALA A 50 3.20 28.13 -14.63
C ALA A 50 3.12 28.98 -13.35
N LYS A 51 2.39 30.10 -13.37
CA LYS A 51 2.23 30.97 -12.21
C LYS A 51 1.38 30.27 -11.14
N THR A 52 0.28 29.66 -11.54
CA THR A 52 -0.58 28.87 -10.64
C THR A 52 0.18 27.72 -10.00
N ILE A 53 0.96 26.95 -10.78
CA ILE A 53 1.79 25.86 -10.23
C ILE A 53 2.81 26.41 -9.22
N GLY A 54 3.46 27.53 -9.54
CA GLY A 54 4.42 28.18 -8.65
C GLY A 54 3.79 28.64 -7.33
N GLN A 55 2.60 29.26 -7.39
CA GLN A 55 1.84 29.67 -6.21
C GLN A 55 1.45 28.47 -5.35
N LEU A 56 0.97 27.39 -5.97
CA LEU A 56 0.59 26.17 -5.27
C LEU A 56 1.79 25.54 -4.55
N GLY A 57 2.95 25.52 -5.19
CA GLY A 57 4.20 25.04 -4.58
C GLY A 57 4.72 25.93 -3.45
N ALA A 58 4.55 27.25 -3.54
CA ALA A 58 4.90 28.17 -2.46
C ALA A 58 3.97 27.99 -1.24
N LEU A 59 2.67 27.86 -1.46
CA LEU A 59 1.68 27.64 -0.41
C LEU A 59 1.81 26.24 0.22
N GLY A 60 2.10 25.22 -0.59
CA GLY A 60 2.37 23.87 -0.12
C GLY A 60 3.55 23.86 0.86
N ARG A 61 4.69 24.47 0.45
CA ARG A 61 5.88 24.56 1.31
C ARG A 61 5.60 25.25 2.64
N LYS A 62 4.83 26.35 2.64
CA LYS A 62 4.39 27.02 3.88
C LYS A 62 3.57 26.13 4.81
N LYS A 63 2.85 25.15 4.25
CA LYS A 63 2.05 24.16 4.99
C LYS A 63 2.78 22.83 5.22
N GLY A 64 4.06 22.72 4.84
CA GLY A 64 4.84 21.48 4.99
C GLY A 64 4.45 20.36 4.03
N VAL A 65 3.74 20.66 2.92
CA VAL A 65 3.29 19.67 1.94
C VAL A 65 3.72 20.01 0.51
N GLY A 66 3.77 19.01 -0.37
CA GLY A 66 4.04 19.23 -1.80
C GLY A 66 2.87 19.92 -2.52
N ALA A 67 3.13 20.47 -3.71
CA ALA A 67 2.11 21.09 -4.56
C ALA A 67 0.96 20.12 -4.89
N SER A 68 1.28 18.91 -5.35
CA SER A 68 0.28 17.88 -5.67
C SER A 68 -0.57 17.48 -4.46
N THR A 69 0.04 17.35 -3.29
CA THR A 69 -0.68 17.06 -2.03
C THR A 69 -1.63 18.20 -1.67
N LEU A 70 -1.18 19.45 -1.75
CA LEU A 70 -2.03 20.60 -1.47
C LEU A 70 -3.22 20.70 -2.43
N ALA A 71 -2.99 20.51 -3.74
CA ALA A 71 -4.06 20.47 -4.73
C ALA A 71 -5.09 19.39 -4.41
N ARG A 72 -4.63 18.18 -4.06
CA ARG A 72 -5.53 17.08 -3.67
C ARG A 72 -6.37 17.45 -2.45
N MET A 73 -5.78 18.03 -1.41
CA MET A 73 -6.49 18.43 -0.20
C MET A 73 -7.59 19.45 -0.51
N TRP A 74 -7.28 20.50 -1.27
CA TRP A 74 -8.26 21.53 -1.64
C TRP A 74 -9.37 21.02 -2.53
N LEU A 75 -9.07 20.12 -3.47
CA LEU A 75 -10.10 19.50 -4.31
C LEU A 75 -11.09 18.70 -3.45
N LEU A 76 -10.60 17.93 -2.47
CA LEU A 76 -11.45 17.17 -1.55
C LEU A 76 -12.30 18.10 -0.66
N GLU A 77 -11.68 19.14 -0.11
CA GLU A 77 -12.38 20.15 0.71
C GLU A 77 -13.51 20.83 -0.07
N ARG A 78 -13.24 21.23 -1.33
CA ARG A 78 -14.26 21.87 -2.18
C ARG A 78 -15.40 20.91 -2.55
N LEU A 79 -15.11 19.63 -2.78
CA LEU A 79 -16.14 18.62 -3.05
C LEU A 79 -17.03 18.35 -1.83
N GLU A 80 -16.47 18.42 -0.62
CA GLU A 80 -17.23 18.25 0.61
C GLU A 80 -18.18 19.43 0.87
N GLN A 81 -17.78 20.65 0.49
CA GLN A 81 -18.61 21.86 0.61
C GLN A 81 -19.80 21.90 -0.36
N GLU A 82 -19.70 21.25 -1.52
CA GLU A 82 -20.75 21.24 -2.56
C GLU A 82 -21.75 20.09 -2.38
N LYS A 83 -21.63 19.33 -1.29
CA LYS A 83 -22.47 18.18 -0.97
C LYS A 83 -23.58 18.55 0.01
#